data_AF-J2RFP3-F1
#
_entry.id   AF-J2RFP3-F1
#
_cell.length_a   1.000
_cell.length_b   1.000
_cell.length_c   1.000
_cell.angle_alpha   90.00
_cell.angle_beta   90.00
_cell.angle_gamma   90.00
#
_symmetry.space_group_name_H-M   'P 1'
#
loop_
_entity.id
_entity.type
_entity.pdbx_description
1 polymer ?
#
loop_
_entity_poly.entity_id
_entity_poly.type
_entity_poly.pdbx_seq_one_letter_code
_entity_poly.pdbx_strand_id
1 'polypeptide(L)' 'MSNDPTHQFLIQKIVPIEVGGIDFSFTNASLFMAASAA' A
#
# COMPACT_ATOMS: atom_id res chain seq x y z
N MET A 1 3.37 6.66 17.81
CA MET A 1 2.08 6.38 18.48
C MET A 1 1.58 5.04 17.96
N SER A 2 2.03 3.94 18.57
CA SER A 2 1.65 2.56 18.23
C SER A 2 0.35 2.11 18.93
N ASN A 3 -0.30 3.02 19.67
CA ASN A 3 -1.38 2.71 20.62
C ASN A 3 -2.78 2.99 20.07
N ASP A 4 -2.90 3.48 18.84
CA ASP A 4 -4.21 3.57 18.18
C ASP A 4 -4.44 2.26 17.39
N PRO A 5 -5.52 1.49 17.66
CA PRO A 5 -5.79 0.23 16.97
C PRO A 5 -5.91 0.38 15.45
N THR A 6 -6.20 1.58 14.95
CA THR A 6 -6.30 1.85 13.52
C THR A 6 -4.96 1.96 12.80
N HIS A 7 -3.85 2.09 13.53
CA HIS A 7 -2.50 2.24 12.95
C HIS A 7 -2.12 1.11 11.99
N GLN A 8 -2.66 -0.09 12.22
CA GLN A 8 -2.40 -1.29 11.42
C GLN A 8 -3.02 -1.23 10.00
N PHE A 9 -3.98 -0.32 9.78
CA PHE A 9 -4.69 -0.19 8.50
C PHE A 9 -4.15 0.95 7.62
N LEU A 10 -3.05 1.60 8.01
CA LEU A 10 -2.44 2.63 7.19
C LEU A 10 -1.86 2.02 5.91
N ILE A 11 -2.23 2.61 4.77
CA ILE A 11 -1.64 2.27 3.49
C ILE A 11 -0.30 2.99 3.35
N GLN A 12 0.74 2.22 3.06
CA GLN A 12 2.10 2.71 2.90
C GLN A 12 2.60 2.33 1.50
N LYS A 13 3.18 3.30 0.77
CA LYS A 13 3.82 3.05 -0.53
C LYS A 13 5.12 2.26 -0.31
N ILE A 14 5.27 1.15 -1.00
CA ILE A 14 6.48 0.32 -1.03
C ILE A 14 7.31 0.69 -2.27
N VAL A 15 6.66 0.75 -3.44
CA VAL A 15 7.29 1.16 -4.69
C VAL A 15 6.49 2.33 -5.27
N PRO A 16 7.00 3.58 -5.18
CA PRO A 16 6.31 4.73 -5.74
C PRO A 16 6.47 4.74 -7.26
N ILE A 17 5.36 4.78 -7.99
CA ILE A 17 5.33 4.82 -9.45
C ILE A 17 4.29 5.85 -9.86
N GLU A 18 4.70 6.83 -10.66
CA GLU A 18 3.81 7.87 -11.17
C GLU A 18 4.06 8.03 -12.68
N VAL A 19 2.99 7.92 -13.48
CA VAL A 19 3.06 7.97 -14.94
C VAL A 19 1.95 8.87 -15.46
N GLY A 20 2.30 9.93 -16.18
CA GLY A 20 1.32 10.85 -16.75
C GLY A 20 0.43 11.55 -15.72
N GLY A 21 0.93 11.76 -14.50
CA GLY A 21 0.16 12.34 -13.38
C GLY A 21 -0.80 11.37 -12.70
N ILE A 22 -0.74 10.08 -13.03
CA ILE A 22 -1.52 9.02 -12.39
C ILE A 22 -0.59 8.25 -11.43
N ASP A 23 -1.08 8.02 -10.21
CA ASP A 23 -0.37 7.27 -9.17
C ASP A 23 -0.62 5.76 -9.32
N PHE A 24 0.43 5.03 -9.69
CA PHE A 24 0.47 3.58 -9.84
C PHE A 24 1.34 2.92 -8.75
N SER A 25 1.52 3.57 -7.60
CA SER A 25 2.38 3.06 -6.53
C SER A 25 1.96 1.67 -6.03
N PHE A 26 2.92 0.76 -5.89
CA PHE A 26 2.72 -0.50 -5.19
C PHE A 26 2.75 -0.26 -3.67
N THR A 27 1.73 -0.74 -2.96
CA THR A 27 1.50 -0.51 -1.52
C THR A 27 1.50 -1.79 -0.72
N ASN A 28 1.54 -1.69 0.61
CA ASN A 28 1.32 -2.83 1.51
C ASN A 28 -0.02 -3.53 1.23
N ALA A 29 -1.08 -2.79 0.91
CA ALA A 29 -2.36 -3.37 0.52
C ALA A 29 -2.27 -4.15 -0.80
N SER A 30 -1.61 -3.59 -1.83
CA SER A 30 -1.46 -4.29 -3.12
C SER A 30 -0.55 -5.52 -3.05
N LEU A 31 0.41 -5.55 -2.12
CA LEU A 31 1.21 -6.75 -1.83
C LEU A 31 0.31 -7.92 -1.40
N PHE A 32 -0.60 -7.69 -0.45
CA PHE A 32 -1.53 -8.75 0.00
C PHE A 32 -2.54 -9.12 -1.09
N MET A 33 -3.00 -8.16 -1.90
CA MET A 33 -3.85 -8.48 -3.07
C MET A 33 -3.11 -9.38 -4.07
N ALA A 34 -1.86 -9.07 -4.41
CA ALA A 34 -1.05 -9.90 -5.31
C ALA A 34 -0.79 -11.30 -4.72
N ALA A 35 -0.47 -11.37 -3.42
CA ALA A 35 -0.29 -12.63 -2.72
C ALA A 35 -1.56 -13.50 -2.70
N SER A 36 -2.75 -12.88 -2.64
CA SER A 36 -4.03 -13.61 -2.72
C SER A 36 -4.38 -14.12 -4.12
N ALA A 37 -3.80 -13.50 -5.16
CA ALA A 37 -4.10 -13.82 -6.56
C ALA A 37 -3.19 -14.92 -7.14
N ALA A 38 -2.06 -15.21 -6.48
CA ALA A 38 -1.13 -16.28 -6.83
C ALA A 38 -1.61 -17.65 -6.30
#